data_AF-A0A090FM82-F1
#
_entry.id   AF-A0A090FM82-F1
#
_cell.length_a   1.000
_cell.length_b   1.000
_cell.length_c   1.000
_cell.angle_alpha   90.00
_cell.angle_beta   90.00
_cell.angle_gamma   90.00
#
_symmetry.space_group_name_H-M   'P 1'
#
loop_
_entity.id
_entity.type
_entity.pdbx_description
1 polymer ?
#
loop_
_entity_poly.entity_id
_entity_poly.type
_entity_poly.pdbx_seq_one_letter_code
_entity_poly.pdbx_strand_id
1 'polypeptide(L)'
;MPTATRLTIEGLVLDVVYTPGHTDDSYSFVLPDRVFTGDTLLIRGTGRTDFPNGDARHQYESIFSRLLKLPDPTLVYPAHDYKGDTVSTIGEEKAFNPRLQVKSVDEYVEIMNSLKLANPKMMDVAVAANMKVGLHQDEIARRGWATNANEALLLAGKPDVALIDLRERCERERQGIIPGSLHVPYPRLQENIAPGGVLHELVRSTGKRLVLYCAFGERSAMAVQAAQDQGLTSACHIEGGIDAWKRANGPLVR
;
A
#
# COMPACT_ATOMS: atom_id res chain seq x y z
N MET A 1 6.33 -30.48 6.51
CA MET A 1 6.26 -29.02 6.28
C MET A 1 5.24 -28.81 5.17
N PRO A 2 4.10 -28.15 5.41
CA PRO A 2 3.21 -27.76 4.33
C PRO A 2 4.02 -26.95 3.31
N THR A 3 3.79 -27.19 2.02
CA THR A 3 4.44 -26.49 0.92
C THR A 3 4.38 -24.98 1.13
N ALA A 4 5.54 -24.34 1.31
CA ALA A 4 5.63 -22.90 1.49
C ALA A 4 5.04 -22.20 0.25
N THR A 5 4.03 -21.36 0.46
CA THR A 5 3.47 -20.52 -0.59
C THR A 5 4.55 -19.53 -1.04
N ARG A 6 4.77 -19.43 -2.35
CA ARG A 6 5.73 -18.48 -2.93
C ARG A 6 5.03 -17.49 -3.83
N LEU A 7 5.43 -16.24 -3.75
CA LEU A 7 5.04 -15.19 -4.69
C LEU A 7 6.21 -14.91 -5.62
N THR A 8 5.95 -14.91 -6.92
CA THR A 8 6.94 -14.54 -7.94
C THR A 8 6.52 -13.25 -8.60
N ILE A 9 7.37 -12.23 -8.52
CA ILE A 9 7.14 -10.92 -9.13
C ILE A 9 8.38 -10.57 -9.94
N GLU A 10 8.29 -10.64 -11.27
CA GLU A 10 9.33 -10.14 -12.17
C GLU A 10 10.74 -10.70 -11.87
N GLY A 11 10.82 -12.00 -11.53
CA GLY A 11 12.06 -12.70 -11.19
C GLY A 11 12.45 -12.65 -9.71
N LEU A 12 11.74 -11.86 -8.88
CA LEU A 12 11.84 -11.93 -7.42
C LEU A 12 10.94 -13.05 -6.90
N VAL A 13 11.48 -13.87 -6.01
CA VAL A 13 10.72 -14.93 -5.33
C VAL A 13 10.70 -14.60 -3.85
N LEU A 14 9.49 -14.48 -3.30
CA LEU A 14 9.24 -14.23 -1.89
C LEU A 14 8.57 -15.47 -1.29
N ASP A 15 9.14 -16.00 -0.22
CA ASP A 15 8.45 -16.99 0.61
C ASP A 15 7.43 -16.26 1.49
N VAL A 16 6.18 -16.74 1.46
CA VAL A 16 5.09 -16.20 2.26
C VAL A 16 5.02 -16.97 3.56
N VAL A 17 5.24 -16.28 4.68
CA VAL A 17 5.21 -16.86 6.01
C VAL A 17 4.00 -16.30 6.75
N TYR A 18 3.04 -17.15 7.07
CA TYR A 18 1.93 -16.75 7.94
C TYR A 18 2.50 -16.37 9.31
N THR A 19 2.18 -15.18 9.82
CA THR A 19 2.72 -14.65 11.08
C THR A 19 1.63 -13.95 11.92
N PRO A 20 0.57 -14.67 12.30
CA PRO A 20 -0.53 -14.10 13.08
C PRO A 20 -0.05 -13.60 14.44
N GLY A 21 -0.83 -12.68 14.99
CA GLY A 21 -0.68 -12.23 16.37
C GLY A 21 -0.96 -10.74 16.53
N HIS A 22 -0.42 -9.90 15.65
CA HIS A 22 -0.91 -8.52 15.56
C HIS A 22 -2.35 -8.49 15.05
N THR A 23 -2.57 -9.23 13.96
CA THR A 23 -3.88 -9.66 13.46
C THR A 23 -3.84 -11.14 13.15
N ASP A 24 -5.00 -11.77 12.99
CA ASP A 24 -5.16 -13.19 12.63
C ASP A 24 -4.91 -13.47 11.15
N ASP A 25 -4.75 -12.42 10.33
CA ASP A 25 -4.43 -12.46 8.90
C ASP A 25 -3.05 -11.88 8.55
N SER A 26 -2.19 -11.67 9.55
CA SER A 26 -0.83 -11.14 9.33
C SER A 26 0.09 -12.13 8.61
N TYR A 27 0.84 -11.64 7.62
CA TYR A 27 1.88 -12.38 6.90
C TYR A 27 3.20 -11.60 6.87
N SER A 28 4.30 -12.33 6.82
CA SER A 28 5.64 -11.82 6.53
C SER A 28 6.13 -12.36 5.19
N PHE A 29 6.94 -11.57 4.49
CA PHE A 29 7.48 -11.92 3.17
C PHE A 29 9.00 -11.99 3.21
N VAL A 30 9.55 -13.17 2.95
CA VAL A 30 10.98 -13.46 3.10
C VAL A 30 11.65 -13.51 1.72
N LEU A 31 12.75 -12.78 1.60
CA LEU A 31 13.72 -12.86 0.50
C LEU A 31 15.06 -13.38 1.05
N PRO A 32 16.04 -13.74 0.19
CA PRO A 32 17.30 -14.29 0.65
C PRO A 32 18.06 -13.44 1.68
N ASP A 33 17.97 -12.11 1.59
CA ASP A 33 18.72 -11.16 2.42
C ASP A 33 17.87 -10.39 3.44
N ARG A 34 16.53 -10.45 3.33
CA ARG A 34 15.62 -9.61 4.12
C ARG A 34 14.26 -10.24 4.36
N VAL A 35 13.55 -9.72 5.34
CA VAL A 35 12.15 -10.04 5.61
C VAL A 35 11.34 -8.76 5.81
N PHE A 36 10.17 -8.71 5.18
CA PHE A 36 9.14 -7.72 5.48
C PHE A 36 8.21 -8.30 6.54
N THR A 37 8.22 -7.73 7.74
CA THR A 37 7.58 -8.34 8.93
C THR A 37 6.20 -7.79 9.25
N GLY A 38 5.71 -6.84 8.44
CA GLY A 38 4.48 -6.12 8.74
C GLY A 38 4.54 -5.52 10.13
N ASP A 39 3.47 -5.69 10.90
CA ASP A 39 3.42 -5.33 12.32
C ASP A 39 3.64 -6.54 13.24
N THR A 40 4.09 -7.69 12.76
CA THR A 40 4.42 -8.82 13.64
C THR A 40 5.68 -8.52 14.47
N LEU A 41 6.77 -8.10 13.82
CA LEU A 41 8.05 -7.73 14.46
C LEU A 41 8.44 -6.31 14.03
N LEU A 42 8.76 -5.46 15.00
CA LEU A 42 9.19 -4.07 14.78
C LEU A 42 10.62 -3.87 15.27
N ILE A 43 11.25 -2.74 14.93
CA ILE A 43 12.57 -2.38 15.43
C ILE A 43 12.47 -2.10 16.94
N ARG A 44 13.13 -2.93 17.75
CA ARG A 44 13.07 -2.90 19.24
C ARG A 44 11.64 -2.97 19.79
N GLY A 45 10.72 -3.61 19.07
CA GLY A 45 9.34 -3.80 19.49
C GLY A 45 8.60 -4.89 18.72
N THR A 46 7.29 -4.95 18.90
CA THR A 46 6.36 -5.86 18.20
C THR A 46 5.05 -5.12 17.95
N GLY A 47 4.18 -5.61 17.08
CA GLY A 47 2.82 -5.06 16.98
C GLY A 47 2.03 -5.31 18.25
N ARG A 48 1.02 -4.49 18.51
CA ARG A 48 0.07 -4.71 19.62
C ARG A 48 -0.83 -5.91 19.33
N THR A 49 -1.43 -6.51 20.36
CA THR A 49 -2.23 -7.75 20.24
C THR A 49 -3.55 -7.68 21.01
N ASP A 50 -3.97 -6.48 21.40
CA ASP A 50 -5.08 -6.21 22.31
C ASP A 50 -6.42 -5.87 21.60
N PHE A 51 -6.44 -5.95 20.27
CA PHE A 51 -7.67 -5.89 19.48
C PHE A 51 -8.29 -7.27 19.28
N PRO A 52 -9.60 -7.39 18.92
CA PRO A 52 -10.29 -8.68 18.82
C PRO A 52 -9.62 -9.74 17.95
N ASN A 53 -8.85 -9.34 16.94
CA ASN A 53 -8.13 -10.25 16.03
C ASN A 53 -6.64 -10.42 16.42
N GLY A 54 -6.19 -9.80 17.50
CA GLY A 54 -4.85 -9.92 18.03
C GLY A 54 -4.73 -11.06 19.04
N ASP A 55 -3.57 -11.72 19.06
CA ASP A 55 -3.24 -12.76 20.03
C ASP A 55 -1.73 -12.79 20.32
N ALA A 56 -1.36 -12.53 21.58
CA ALA A 56 0.04 -12.48 22.00
C ALA A 56 0.75 -13.84 21.95
N ARG A 57 0.04 -14.96 22.16
CA ARG A 57 0.62 -16.31 22.05
C ARG A 57 0.92 -16.64 20.59
N HIS A 58 -0.01 -16.36 19.69
CA HIS A 58 0.24 -16.52 18.25
C HIS A 58 1.37 -15.61 17.77
N GLN A 59 1.44 -14.37 18.27
CA GLN A 59 2.54 -13.46 17.92
C GLN A 59 3.89 -14.01 18.40
N TYR A 60 3.94 -14.53 19.62
CA TYR A 60 5.13 -15.19 20.16
C TYR A 60 5.55 -16.38 19.28
N GLU A 61 4.64 -17.27 18.92
CA GLU A 61 4.94 -18.40 18.05
C GLU A 61 5.44 -17.96 16.67
N SER A 62 4.79 -16.95 16.08
CA SER A 62 5.20 -16.36 14.80
C SER A 62 6.63 -15.81 14.86
N ILE A 63 6.98 -15.10 15.94
CA ILE A 63 8.31 -14.52 16.10
C ILE A 63 9.34 -15.62 16.40
N PHE A 64 9.17 -16.38 17.49
CA PHE A 64 10.20 -17.29 18.01
C PHE A 64 10.37 -18.57 17.19
N SER A 65 9.28 -19.11 16.63
CA SER A 65 9.31 -20.36 15.87
C SER A 65 9.51 -20.15 14.37
N ARG A 66 9.35 -18.92 13.85
CA ARG A 66 9.48 -18.61 12.42
C ARG A 66 10.51 -17.50 12.17
N LEU A 67 10.20 -16.26 12.52
CA LEU A 67 11.05 -15.10 12.15
C LEU A 67 12.46 -15.20 12.75
N LEU A 68 12.59 -15.53 14.03
CA LEU A 68 13.89 -15.67 14.69
C LEU A 68 14.67 -16.93 14.27
N LYS A 69 14.10 -17.79 13.43
CA LYS A 69 14.82 -18.91 12.79
C LYS A 69 15.55 -18.49 11.52
N LEU A 70 15.30 -17.29 11.02
CA LEU A 70 16.06 -16.70 9.92
C LEU A 70 17.51 -16.40 10.36
N PRO A 71 18.46 -16.35 9.40
CA PRO A 71 19.85 -15.97 9.69
C PRO A 71 19.95 -14.61 10.36
N ASP A 72 20.89 -14.47 11.30
CA ASP A 72 21.13 -13.21 12.00
C ASP A 72 21.36 -11.98 11.09
N PRO A 73 22.08 -12.06 9.95
CA PRO A 73 22.27 -10.91 9.08
C PRO A 73 21.03 -10.55 8.23
N THR A 74 19.94 -11.32 8.29
CA THR A 74 18.72 -11.01 7.55
C THR A 74 18.16 -9.67 7.99
N LEU A 75 18.01 -8.74 7.04
CA LEU A 75 17.46 -7.41 7.28
C LEU A 75 15.98 -7.50 7.65
N VAL A 76 15.55 -6.69 8.61
CA VAL A 76 14.16 -6.62 9.08
C VAL A 76 13.56 -5.28 8.66
N TYR A 77 12.51 -5.34 7.84
CA TYR A 77 11.73 -4.19 7.39
C TYR A 77 10.29 -4.27 7.94
N PRO A 78 9.96 -3.52 9.00
CA PRO A 78 8.60 -3.49 9.54
C PRO A 78 7.67 -2.61 8.70
N ALA A 79 6.36 -2.69 8.95
CA ALA A 79 5.38 -1.76 8.37
C ALA A 79 5.38 -0.38 9.04
N HIS A 80 5.82 -0.29 10.30
CA HIS A 80 5.87 0.95 11.06
C HIS A 80 7.16 1.09 11.86
N ASP A 81 7.59 2.34 11.99
CA ASP A 81 8.54 2.78 13.01
C ASP A 81 8.12 4.17 13.52
N TYR A 82 8.40 4.45 14.79
CA TYR A 82 7.99 5.70 15.45
C TYR A 82 9.17 6.56 15.94
N LYS A 83 10.41 6.17 15.59
CA LYS A 83 11.66 6.83 16.00
C LYS A 83 12.49 7.32 14.80
N GLY A 84 12.09 7.00 13.58
CA GLY A 84 12.80 7.31 12.35
C GLY A 84 13.78 6.21 11.89
N ASP A 85 13.78 5.05 12.55
CA ASP A 85 14.58 3.90 12.14
C ASP A 85 13.95 3.26 10.90
N THR A 86 14.80 2.81 9.95
CA THR A 86 14.33 2.31 8.64
C THR A 86 14.55 0.83 8.43
N VAL A 87 15.52 0.22 9.12
CA VAL A 87 15.90 -1.19 8.99
C VAL A 87 16.63 -1.66 10.25
N SER A 88 16.47 -2.92 10.62
CA SER A 88 17.25 -3.64 11.65
C SER A 88 17.70 -5.00 11.08
N THR A 89 18.19 -5.91 11.93
CA THR A 89 18.49 -7.30 11.56
C THR A 89 17.88 -8.29 12.55
N ILE A 90 17.69 -9.53 12.12
CA ILE A 90 17.23 -10.62 13.00
C ILE A 90 18.17 -10.78 14.20
N GLY A 91 19.48 -10.70 13.98
CA GLY A 91 20.48 -10.79 15.05
C GLY A 91 20.34 -9.67 16.07
N GLU A 92 20.15 -8.43 15.59
CA GLU A 92 19.91 -7.28 16.45
C GLU A 92 18.61 -7.43 17.26
N GLU A 93 17.51 -7.84 16.63
CA GLU A 93 16.24 -8.00 17.35
C GLU A 93 16.31 -9.11 18.40
N LYS A 94 16.99 -10.25 18.11
CA LYS A 94 17.25 -11.29 19.12
C LYS A 94 18.00 -10.73 20.34
N ALA A 95 19.05 -9.95 20.10
CA ALA A 95 19.94 -9.47 21.14
C ALA A 95 19.37 -8.31 21.96
N PHE A 96 18.59 -7.42 21.33
CA PHE A 96 18.29 -6.10 21.91
C PHE A 96 16.82 -5.71 21.88
N ASN A 97 15.92 -6.48 21.26
CA ASN A 97 14.50 -6.16 21.33
C ASN A 97 13.97 -6.46 22.75
N PRO A 98 13.52 -5.44 23.50
CA PRO A 98 13.14 -5.61 24.90
C PRO A 98 11.95 -6.54 25.09
N ARG A 99 11.08 -6.69 24.08
CA ARG A 99 9.92 -7.59 24.15
C ARG A 99 10.29 -9.04 23.89
N LEU A 100 11.48 -9.30 23.36
CA LEU A 100 11.98 -10.65 23.08
C LEU A 100 12.87 -11.19 24.20
N GLN A 101 13.21 -10.36 25.19
CA GLN A 101 14.02 -10.75 26.36
C GLN A 101 13.18 -11.47 27.42
N VAL A 102 12.46 -12.50 27.00
CA VAL A 102 11.49 -13.28 27.80
C VAL A 102 11.93 -14.74 27.88
N LYS A 103 11.62 -15.41 28.98
CA LYS A 103 11.97 -16.82 29.22
C LYS A 103 10.87 -17.79 28.78
N SER A 104 9.66 -17.29 28.58
CA SER A 104 8.51 -18.11 28.18
C SER A 104 7.48 -17.31 27.37
N VAL A 105 6.57 -18.04 26.72
CA VAL A 105 5.39 -17.44 26.07
C VAL A 105 4.50 -16.72 27.07
N ASP A 106 4.39 -17.20 28.31
CA ASP A 106 3.54 -16.56 29.32
C ASP A 106 4.09 -15.20 29.75
N GLU A 107 5.41 -15.07 29.89
CA GLU A 107 6.06 -13.78 30.17
C GLU A 107 5.87 -12.79 29.01
N TYR A 108 5.94 -13.26 27.77
CA TYR A 108 5.61 -12.44 26.60
C TYR A 108 4.16 -11.95 26.63
N VAL A 109 3.21 -12.86 26.88
CA VAL A 109 1.77 -12.55 26.96
C VAL A 109 1.51 -11.54 28.08
N GLU A 110 2.15 -11.69 29.23
CA GLU A 110 2.05 -10.75 30.34
C GLU A 110 2.54 -9.35 29.95
N ILE A 111 3.72 -9.25 29.32
CA ILE A 111 4.24 -7.97 28.80
C ILE A 111 3.22 -7.35 27.85
N MET A 112 2.76 -8.09 26.84
CA MET A 112 1.87 -7.57 25.80
C MET A 112 0.51 -7.12 26.36
N ASN A 113 -0.08 -7.88 27.29
CA ASN A 113 -1.35 -7.54 27.93
C ASN A 113 -1.22 -6.37 28.92
N SER A 114 -0.02 -6.09 29.42
CA SER A 114 0.24 -4.97 30.32
C SER A 114 0.46 -3.63 29.59
N LEU A 115 0.59 -3.65 28.27
CA LEU A 115 0.80 -2.44 27.46
C LEU A 115 -0.45 -1.54 27.49
N LYS A 116 -0.35 -0.40 28.18
CA LYS A 116 -1.42 0.61 28.24
C LYS A 116 -1.38 1.56 27.06
N LEU A 117 -1.63 1.04 25.86
CA LEU A 117 -1.59 1.82 24.63
C LEU A 117 -2.89 2.60 24.42
N ALA A 118 -2.79 3.81 23.88
CA ALA A 118 -3.96 4.56 23.45
C ALA A 118 -4.69 3.85 22.29
N ASN A 119 -5.99 4.08 22.17
CA ASN A 119 -6.76 3.63 21.02
C ASN A 119 -6.26 4.34 19.74
N PRO A 120 -6.04 3.61 18.63
CA PRO A 120 -5.61 4.21 17.36
C PRO A 120 -6.70 5.12 16.79
N LYS A 121 -6.29 6.33 16.40
CA LYS A 121 -7.20 7.41 15.98
C LYS A 121 -8.09 7.06 14.78
N MET A 122 -7.62 6.18 13.89
CA MET A 122 -8.25 5.87 12.61
C MET A 122 -8.78 4.42 12.51
N MET A 123 -8.79 3.66 13.61
CA MET A 123 -9.05 2.21 13.57
C MET A 123 -10.38 1.86 12.88
N ASP A 124 -11.49 2.43 13.33
CA ASP A 124 -12.84 2.11 12.81
C ASP A 124 -13.00 2.44 11.33
N VAL A 125 -12.29 3.48 10.85
CA VAL A 125 -12.32 3.90 9.45
C VAL A 125 -11.41 3.01 8.60
N ALA A 126 -10.17 2.80 9.05
CA ALA A 126 -9.14 2.08 8.30
C ALA A 126 -9.48 0.58 8.18
N VAL A 127 -9.93 -0.07 9.26
CA VAL A 127 -10.30 -1.50 9.23
C VAL A 127 -11.45 -1.73 8.27
N ALA A 128 -12.51 -0.92 8.35
CA ALA A 128 -13.67 -1.06 7.47
C ALA A 128 -13.33 -0.86 5.98
N ALA A 129 -12.40 0.06 5.67
CA ALA A 129 -11.91 0.29 4.31
C ALA A 129 -10.99 -0.85 3.82
N ASN A 130 -10.07 -1.32 4.67
CA ASN A 130 -9.08 -2.34 4.31
C ASN A 130 -9.71 -3.73 4.11
N MET A 131 -10.76 -4.07 4.88
CA MET A 131 -11.54 -5.32 4.70
C MET A 131 -12.23 -5.41 3.33
N LYS A 132 -12.37 -4.29 2.63
CA LYS A 132 -12.92 -4.22 1.27
C LYS A 132 -11.83 -4.02 0.20
N VAL A 133 -10.55 -4.21 0.56
CA VAL A 133 -9.38 -4.00 -0.32
C VAL A 133 -9.30 -2.54 -0.83
N GLY A 134 -9.75 -1.57 -0.01
CA GLY A 134 -9.85 -0.16 -0.42
C GLY A 134 -11.14 0.15 -1.21
N LEU A 135 -11.14 1.23 -1.99
CA LEU A 135 -12.29 1.67 -2.78
C LEU A 135 -12.36 0.88 -4.10
N HIS A 136 -13.40 0.05 -4.26
CA HIS A 136 -13.68 -0.62 -5.53
C HIS A 136 -14.09 0.38 -6.62
N GLN A 137 -13.62 0.16 -7.85
CA GLN A 137 -13.95 1.00 -9.02
C GLN A 137 -15.47 1.14 -9.22
N ASP A 138 -16.23 0.11 -8.88
CA ASP A 138 -17.70 0.10 -8.90
C ASP A 138 -18.32 1.20 -8.02
N GLU A 139 -17.73 1.52 -6.87
CA GLU A 139 -18.24 2.56 -5.97
C GLU A 139 -17.99 3.95 -6.55
N ILE A 140 -16.81 4.16 -7.15
CA ILE A 140 -16.46 5.41 -7.83
C ILE A 140 -17.30 5.61 -9.11
N ALA A 141 -17.55 4.52 -9.85
CA ALA A 141 -18.42 4.54 -11.02
C ALA A 141 -19.86 4.96 -10.66
N ARG A 142 -20.42 4.46 -9.55
CA ARG A 142 -21.75 4.89 -9.05
C ARG A 142 -21.84 6.37 -8.71
N ARG A 143 -20.72 7.01 -8.37
CA ARG A 143 -20.64 8.46 -8.10
C ARG A 143 -20.49 9.31 -9.37
N GLY A 144 -20.42 8.68 -10.56
CA GLY A 144 -20.23 9.37 -11.83
C GLY A 144 -18.79 9.86 -12.05
N TRP A 145 -17.83 9.29 -11.32
CA TRP A 145 -16.43 9.72 -11.30
C TRP A 145 -15.50 8.78 -12.09
N ALA A 146 -16.09 7.86 -12.87
CA ALA A 146 -15.38 6.97 -13.77
C ALA A 146 -15.72 7.32 -15.23
N THR A 147 -14.78 7.03 -16.13
CA THR A 147 -14.98 6.98 -17.57
C THR A 147 -14.38 5.68 -18.09
N ASN A 148 -15.03 5.04 -19.06
CA ASN A 148 -14.48 3.82 -19.64
C ASN A 148 -13.37 4.14 -20.66
N ALA A 149 -12.61 3.13 -21.07
CA ALA A 149 -11.49 3.32 -21.99
C ALA A 149 -11.90 3.92 -23.35
N ASN A 150 -13.07 3.58 -23.89
CA ASN A 150 -13.53 4.12 -25.18
C ASN A 150 -13.89 5.60 -25.09
N GLU A 151 -14.52 6.02 -24.00
CA GLU A 151 -14.78 7.43 -23.72
C GLU A 151 -13.48 8.20 -23.46
N ALA A 152 -12.55 7.61 -22.70
CA ALA A 152 -11.24 8.20 -22.45
C ALA A 152 -10.47 8.46 -23.75
N LEU A 153 -10.59 7.58 -24.76
CA LEU A 153 -9.99 7.80 -26.08
C LEU A 153 -10.55 9.04 -26.77
N LEU A 154 -11.85 9.33 -26.62
CA LEU A 154 -12.48 10.53 -27.16
C LEU A 154 -12.09 11.80 -26.38
N LEU A 155 -11.65 11.66 -25.14
CA LEU A 155 -11.17 12.77 -24.31
C LEU A 155 -9.69 13.10 -24.58
N ALA A 156 -8.91 12.12 -25.03
CA ALA A 156 -7.48 12.30 -25.27
C ALA A 156 -7.22 13.34 -26.37
N GLY A 157 -6.27 14.24 -26.08
CA GLY A 157 -5.91 15.34 -26.98
C GLY A 157 -6.85 16.55 -26.95
N LYS A 158 -7.97 16.49 -26.21
CA LYS A 158 -8.84 17.66 -26.06
C LYS A 158 -8.17 18.76 -25.21
N PRO A 159 -8.28 20.05 -25.61
CA PRO A 159 -7.59 21.14 -24.95
C PRO A 159 -8.15 21.46 -23.55
N ASP A 160 -9.34 20.99 -23.20
CA ASP A 160 -9.99 21.14 -21.90
C ASP A 160 -9.76 19.92 -20.97
N VAL A 161 -8.97 18.93 -21.40
CA VAL A 161 -8.67 17.72 -20.63
C VAL A 161 -7.18 17.64 -20.30
N ALA A 162 -6.87 17.10 -19.12
CA ALA A 162 -5.52 16.68 -18.75
C ALA A 162 -5.54 15.21 -18.30
N LEU A 163 -4.80 14.37 -19.01
CA LEU A 163 -4.59 12.97 -18.63
C LEU A 163 -3.46 12.89 -17.61
N ILE A 164 -3.69 12.24 -16.48
CA ILE A 164 -2.72 12.15 -15.38
C ILE A 164 -2.32 10.69 -15.17
N ASP A 165 -1.05 10.38 -15.45
CA ASP A 165 -0.45 9.06 -15.23
C ASP A 165 0.04 8.95 -13.79
N LEU A 166 -0.58 8.07 -13.01
CA LEU A 166 -0.26 7.84 -11.59
C LEU A 166 0.77 6.73 -11.36
N ARG A 167 1.22 6.07 -12.42
CA ARG A 167 2.11 4.92 -12.33
C ARG A 167 3.53 5.32 -11.98
N GLU A 168 4.28 4.37 -11.45
CA GLU A 168 5.71 4.55 -11.21
C GLU A 168 6.50 4.56 -12.52
N ARG A 169 7.71 5.12 -12.48
CA ARG A 169 8.58 5.24 -13.67
C ARG A 169 8.84 3.88 -14.34
N CYS A 170 9.06 2.83 -13.55
CA CYS A 170 9.32 1.48 -14.06
C CYS A 170 8.12 0.90 -14.84
N GLU A 171 6.90 1.18 -14.40
CA GLU A 171 5.69 0.76 -15.11
C GLU A 171 5.58 1.47 -16.46
N ARG A 172 5.87 2.78 -16.50
CA ARG A 172 5.83 3.61 -17.72
C ARG A 172 6.83 3.13 -18.77
N GLU A 173 8.07 2.86 -18.36
CA GLU A 173 9.14 2.37 -19.24
C GLU A 173 8.79 1.01 -19.86
N ARG A 174 8.15 0.12 -19.09
CA ARG A 174 7.75 -1.22 -19.56
C ARG A 174 6.52 -1.20 -20.45
N GLN A 175 5.50 -0.44 -20.04
CA GLN A 175 4.16 -0.55 -20.60
C GLN A 175 3.82 0.54 -21.63
N GLY A 176 4.67 1.57 -21.77
CA GLY A 176 4.37 2.78 -22.54
C GLY A 176 3.48 3.76 -21.76
N ILE A 177 3.27 4.95 -22.33
CA ILE A 177 2.48 6.04 -21.76
C ILE A 177 1.43 6.54 -22.76
N ILE A 178 0.33 7.09 -22.25
CA ILE A 178 -0.66 7.74 -23.12
C ILE A 178 -0.08 9.08 -23.61
N PRO A 179 -0.06 9.36 -24.92
CA PRO A 179 0.52 10.59 -25.46
C PRO A 179 -0.06 11.85 -24.81
N GLY A 180 0.80 12.78 -24.41
CA GLY A 180 0.39 14.04 -23.77
C GLY A 180 -0.05 13.94 -22.31
N SER A 181 0.02 12.76 -21.68
CA SER A 181 -0.30 12.64 -20.25
C SER A 181 0.78 13.26 -19.36
N LEU A 182 0.36 13.95 -18.30
CA LEU A 182 1.23 14.45 -17.23
C LEU A 182 1.54 13.33 -16.25
N HIS A 183 2.80 13.19 -15.85
CA HIS A 183 3.21 12.18 -14.87
C HIS A 183 3.18 12.75 -13.45
N VAL A 184 2.32 12.19 -12.61
CA VAL A 184 2.23 12.51 -11.18
C VAL A 184 2.11 11.18 -10.43
N PRO A 185 3.22 10.54 -10.03
CA PRO A 185 3.17 9.22 -9.42
C PRO A 185 2.32 9.24 -8.14
N TYR A 186 1.56 8.17 -7.90
CA TYR A 186 0.58 8.11 -6.81
C TYR A 186 1.11 8.53 -5.43
N PRO A 187 2.34 8.16 -5.00
CA PRO A 187 2.89 8.61 -3.71
C PRO A 187 2.99 10.14 -3.57
N ARG A 188 3.08 10.87 -4.68
CA ARG A 188 3.15 12.33 -4.73
C ARG A 188 1.78 12.97 -5.02
N LEU A 189 0.70 12.20 -5.04
CA LEU A 189 -0.61 12.74 -5.40
C LEU A 189 -1.06 13.84 -4.43
N GLN A 190 -0.96 13.62 -3.12
CA GLN A 190 -1.50 14.52 -2.09
C GLN A 190 -0.93 15.94 -2.19
N GLU A 191 0.39 16.08 -2.35
CA GLU A 191 1.04 17.38 -2.57
C GLU A 191 0.62 18.07 -3.87
N ASN A 192 0.17 17.31 -4.88
CA ASN A 192 -0.21 17.84 -6.18
C ASN A 192 -1.67 18.30 -6.25
N ILE A 193 -2.57 17.66 -5.47
CA ILE A 193 -4.00 17.99 -5.43
C ILE A 193 -4.37 19.00 -4.34
N ALA A 194 -3.52 19.17 -3.32
CA ALA A 194 -3.70 20.18 -2.29
C ALA A 194 -3.59 21.61 -2.88
N PRO A 195 -4.17 22.64 -2.24
CA PRO A 195 -4.01 24.03 -2.65
C PRO A 195 -2.55 24.42 -2.85
N GLY A 196 -2.21 25.02 -4.00
CA GLY A 196 -0.84 25.32 -4.41
C GLY A 196 -0.09 24.18 -5.11
N GLY A 197 -0.65 22.97 -5.12
CA GLY A 197 -0.12 21.82 -5.87
C GLY A 197 -0.33 21.97 -7.38
N VAL A 198 0.49 21.27 -8.18
CA VAL A 198 0.50 21.42 -9.65
C VAL A 198 -0.86 21.09 -10.28
N LEU A 199 -1.51 20.01 -9.85
CA LEU A 199 -2.82 19.63 -10.39
C LEU A 199 -3.92 20.58 -9.93
N HIS A 200 -3.84 21.03 -8.68
CA HIS A 200 -4.77 22.01 -8.12
C HIS A 200 -4.72 23.33 -8.90
N GLU A 201 -3.52 23.89 -9.10
CA GLU A 201 -3.34 25.13 -9.85
C GLU A 201 -3.66 24.97 -11.33
N LEU A 202 -3.40 23.79 -11.92
CA LEU A 202 -3.81 23.50 -13.30
C LEU A 202 -5.32 23.64 -13.47
N VAL A 203 -6.11 22.98 -12.61
CA VAL A 203 -7.58 23.08 -12.65
C VAL A 203 -8.02 24.51 -12.35
N ARG A 204 -7.44 25.17 -11.34
CA ARG A 204 -7.80 26.54 -10.95
C ARG A 204 -7.55 27.57 -12.06
N SER A 205 -6.44 27.44 -12.78
CA SER A 205 -6.03 28.41 -13.82
C SER A 205 -6.65 28.15 -15.19
N THR A 206 -6.96 26.89 -15.52
CA THR A 206 -7.40 26.52 -16.86
C THR A 206 -8.83 25.96 -16.92
N GLY A 207 -9.40 25.57 -15.78
CA GLY A 207 -10.68 24.85 -15.73
C GLY A 207 -10.62 23.43 -16.32
N LYS A 208 -9.43 22.90 -16.61
CA LYS A 208 -9.27 21.57 -17.21
C LYS A 208 -9.90 20.47 -16.37
N ARG A 209 -10.49 19.50 -17.05
CA ARG A 209 -10.92 18.23 -16.47
C ARG A 209 -9.71 17.31 -16.26
N LEU A 210 -9.54 16.79 -15.05
CA LEU A 210 -8.53 15.77 -14.77
C LEU A 210 -9.06 14.38 -15.08
N VAL A 211 -8.32 13.61 -15.88
CA VAL A 211 -8.62 12.20 -16.17
C VAL A 211 -7.43 11.37 -15.70
N LEU A 212 -7.57 10.77 -14.52
CA LEU A 212 -6.50 10.04 -13.84
C LEU A 212 -6.47 8.57 -14.29
N TYR A 213 -5.29 7.98 -14.41
CA TYR A 213 -5.16 6.55 -14.71
C TYR A 213 -3.95 5.93 -14.03
N CYS A 214 -4.04 4.62 -13.79
CA CYS A 214 -2.93 3.80 -13.33
C CYS A 214 -2.84 2.51 -14.17
N ALA A 215 -2.20 1.45 -13.68
CA ALA A 215 -2.13 0.18 -14.42
C ALA A 215 -3.52 -0.43 -14.69
N PHE A 216 -4.32 -0.61 -13.63
CA PHE A 216 -5.58 -1.39 -13.67
C PHE A 216 -6.82 -0.64 -13.16
N GLY A 217 -6.68 0.65 -12.83
CA GLY A 217 -7.80 1.51 -12.41
C GLY A 217 -7.95 1.72 -10.90
N GLU A 218 -7.39 0.85 -10.06
CA GLU A 218 -7.57 0.90 -8.59
C GLU A 218 -6.93 2.14 -7.93
N ARG A 219 -5.63 2.38 -8.16
CA ARG A 219 -4.94 3.59 -7.64
C ARG A 219 -5.60 4.87 -8.15
N SER A 220 -6.07 4.88 -9.39
CA SER A 220 -6.74 6.04 -9.97
C SER A 220 -8.15 6.26 -9.42
N ALA A 221 -8.87 5.20 -9.03
CA ALA A 221 -10.15 5.32 -8.33
C ALA A 221 -9.98 5.99 -6.96
N MET A 222 -8.98 5.56 -6.18
CA MET A 222 -8.62 6.22 -4.91
C MET A 222 -8.16 7.68 -5.13
N ALA A 223 -7.39 7.92 -6.19
CA ALA A 223 -6.89 9.25 -6.51
C ALA A 223 -7.99 10.25 -6.84
N VAL A 224 -9.04 9.81 -7.54
CA VAL A 224 -10.19 10.67 -7.84
C VAL A 224 -10.95 11.03 -6.58
N GLN A 225 -11.19 10.08 -5.67
CA GLN A 225 -11.80 10.41 -4.37
C GLN A 225 -11.00 11.50 -3.65
N ALA A 226 -9.68 11.32 -3.54
CA ALA A 226 -8.83 12.31 -2.90
C ALA A 226 -8.89 13.68 -3.59
N ALA A 227 -8.92 13.71 -4.93
CA ALA A 227 -9.06 14.96 -5.69
C ALA A 227 -10.41 15.64 -5.45
N GLN A 228 -11.50 14.88 -5.41
CA GLN A 228 -12.85 15.36 -5.09
C GLN A 228 -12.90 15.97 -3.69
N ASP A 229 -12.26 15.33 -2.71
CA ASP A 229 -12.17 15.83 -1.32
C ASP A 229 -11.38 17.16 -1.22
N GLN A 230 -10.46 17.41 -2.15
CA GLN A 230 -9.73 18.68 -2.29
C GLN A 230 -10.47 19.72 -3.15
N GLY A 231 -11.72 19.45 -3.54
CA GLY A 231 -12.55 20.37 -4.33
C GLY A 231 -12.29 20.34 -5.84
N LEU A 232 -11.50 19.38 -6.35
CA LEU A 232 -11.26 19.19 -7.79
C LEU A 232 -12.41 18.40 -8.42
N THR A 233 -13.59 19.00 -8.44
CA THR A 233 -14.87 18.32 -8.74
C THR A 233 -14.99 17.78 -10.16
N SER A 234 -14.18 18.27 -11.10
CA SER A 234 -14.12 17.79 -12.48
C SER A 234 -13.30 16.51 -12.65
N ALA A 235 -12.61 16.02 -11.60
CA ALA A 235 -11.75 14.85 -11.68
C ALA A 235 -12.54 13.55 -11.88
N CYS A 236 -12.09 12.72 -12.81
CA CYS A 236 -12.55 11.34 -12.99
C CYS A 236 -11.37 10.41 -13.32
N HIS A 237 -11.58 9.08 -13.33
CA HIS A 237 -10.55 8.12 -13.74
C HIS A 237 -10.96 7.22 -14.88
N ILE A 238 -9.95 6.66 -15.57
CA ILE A 238 -10.15 5.58 -16.54
C ILE A 238 -10.36 4.26 -15.78
N GLU A 239 -11.54 3.68 -15.92
CA GLU A 239 -11.85 2.35 -15.41
C GLU A 239 -10.98 1.30 -16.09
N GLY A 240 -10.39 0.38 -15.31
CA GLY A 240 -9.46 -0.63 -15.81
C GLY A 240 -8.08 -0.07 -16.23
N GLY A 241 -7.84 1.23 -16.07
CA GLY A 241 -6.52 1.86 -16.27
C GLY A 241 -5.95 1.74 -17.69
N ILE A 242 -4.62 1.76 -17.79
CA ILE A 242 -3.92 1.64 -19.08
C ILE A 242 -4.09 0.25 -19.71
N ASP A 243 -4.39 -0.76 -18.91
CA ASP A 243 -4.68 -2.11 -19.39
C ASP A 243 -6.00 -2.14 -20.19
N ALA A 244 -7.06 -1.49 -19.70
CA ALA A 244 -8.29 -1.29 -20.46
C ALA A 244 -8.09 -0.39 -21.69
N TRP A 245 -7.27 0.68 -21.56
CA TRP A 245 -6.89 1.53 -22.69
C TRP A 245 -6.24 0.72 -23.84
N LYS A 246 -5.34 -0.21 -23.51
CA LYS A 246 -4.70 -1.11 -24.49
C LYS A 246 -5.71 -2.03 -25.16
N ARG A 247 -6.63 -2.63 -24.39
CA ARG A 247 -7.71 -3.45 -24.95
C ARG A 247 -8.63 -2.67 -25.89
N ALA A 248 -8.81 -1.37 -25.64
CA ALA A 248 -9.55 -0.47 -26.52
C ALA A 248 -8.71 0.04 -27.72
N ASN A 249 -7.53 -0.52 -27.98
CA ASN A 249 -6.59 -0.11 -29.02
C ASN A 249 -6.12 1.36 -28.92
N GLY A 250 -6.04 1.87 -27.69
CA GLY A 250 -5.57 3.23 -27.46
C GLY A 250 -4.08 3.42 -27.78
N PRO A 251 -3.68 4.58 -28.34
CA PRO A 251 -2.30 4.84 -28.70
C PRO A 251 -1.40 4.94 -27.47
N LEU A 252 -0.16 4.47 -27.62
CA LEU A 252 0.89 4.56 -26.60
C LEU A 252 2.20 4.99 -27.24
N VAL A 253 2.98 5.76 -26.50
CA VAL A 253 4.37 6.09 -26.85
C VAL A 253 5.31 5.48 -25.82
N ARG A 254 6.54 5.19 -26.25
CA ARG A 254 7.64 4.74 -25.40
C ARG A 254 8.68 5.85 -25.32
#